data_AF-A0A9W7ZG90-F1
#
_entry.id   AF-A0A9W7ZG90-F1
#
_cell.length_a   1.000
_cell.length_b   1.000
_cell.length_c   1.000
_cell.angle_alpha   90.00
_cell.angle_beta   90.00
_cell.angle_gamma   90.00
#
_symmetry.space_group_name_H-M   'P 1'
#
loop_
_entity.id
_entity.type
_entity.pdbx_description
1 polymer ?
#
loop_
_entity_poly.entity_id
_entity_poly.type
_entity_poly.pdbx_seq_one_letter_code
_entity_poly.pdbx_strand_id
1 'polypeptide(L)'
;MTKPKILCLHGFGENAELFKIRSRNFRAIVGDHAELVYLDGPIDIGKLHTTTGDLTESDLSNGFTNLAWWWMRRGWSYEARGIGKTLDLISSVLEEQGPFDGILGFSQGAALAIVIAELLAQKGLEGPLSLGNTAHPPIKFLVLAGAFQMEVPEYDYLYKETLAVPSLHIMGTYDTVVEPERSRTVQAYFDKPQVFEFVGGHFIPQSPQCARVMRAFLAPFIPEIDAEDNMFVDAPNVLQPYDIDGMDNMARETASRMGKSLGRTIKGWYWLQSADPEKVCGLETSIAYLESVLETQGPFDGVFGFSQGGLMAAVLCALLEHRYEGLSSACTHARFKFAIIASGYKLSDSKWTYLYAKPLHTPSLHMYGILDSMIHASKSIDLRHVFANAQEQSTVGA
;
A
#
# COMPACT_ATOMS: atom_id res chain seq x y z
N MET A 1 -9.92 -15.40 -21.81
CA MET A 1 -11.10 -14.78 -21.17
C MET A 1 -11.10 -13.30 -21.54
N THR A 2 -12.26 -12.64 -21.60
CA THR A 2 -12.30 -11.19 -21.81
C THR A 2 -11.73 -10.49 -20.58
N LYS A 3 -10.92 -9.44 -20.77
CA LYS A 3 -10.35 -8.68 -19.67
C LYS A 3 -11.47 -8.03 -18.84
N PRO A 4 -11.41 -8.06 -17.50
CA PRO A 4 -12.38 -7.36 -16.67
C PRO A 4 -12.40 -5.87 -16.98
N LYS A 5 -13.60 -5.28 -17.01
CA LYS A 5 -13.81 -3.85 -17.23
C LYS A 5 -14.07 -3.14 -15.90
N ILE A 6 -13.36 -2.05 -15.64
CA ILE A 6 -13.45 -1.29 -14.40
C ILE A 6 -13.84 0.15 -14.72
N LEU A 7 -14.95 0.57 -14.14
CA LEU A 7 -15.42 1.95 -14.22
C LEU A 7 -14.65 2.82 -13.21
N CYS A 8 -14.10 3.96 -13.64
CA CYS A 8 -13.28 4.83 -12.80
C CYS A 8 -13.95 6.20 -12.60
N LEU A 9 -14.26 6.54 -11.35
CA LEU A 9 -15.03 7.72 -10.95
C LEU A 9 -14.20 8.69 -10.08
N HIS A 10 -13.97 9.90 -10.59
CA HIS A 10 -13.12 10.92 -9.96
C HIS A 10 -13.76 11.61 -8.74
N GLY A 11 -12.98 12.40 -7.99
CA GLY A 11 -13.45 13.20 -6.85
C GLY A 11 -14.15 14.50 -7.24
N PHE A 12 -14.73 15.20 -6.26
CA PHE A 12 -15.37 16.50 -6.50
C PHE A 12 -14.36 17.56 -6.96
N GLY A 13 -14.66 18.27 -8.05
CA GLY A 13 -13.77 19.27 -8.63
C GLY A 13 -12.59 18.68 -9.40
N GLU A 14 -12.68 17.41 -9.79
CA GLU A 14 -11.70 16.74 -10.64
C GLU A 14 -12.30 16.42 -12.02
N ASN A 15 -11.56 15.68 -12.83
CA ASN A 15 -12.00 15.11 -14.10
C ASN A 15 -11.28 13.77 -14.33
N ALA A 16 -11.64 13.06 -15.38
CA ALA A 16 -11.11 11.76 -15.76
C ALA A 16 -9.58 11.76 -15.90
N GLU A 17 -9.00 12.76 -16.55
CA GLU A 17 -7.55 12.85 -16.79
C GLU A 17 -6.77 13.03 -15.49
N LEU A 18 -7.20 13.93 -14.60
CA LEU A 18 -6.58 14.09 -13.29
C LEU A 18 -6.71 12.80 -12.46
N PHE A 19 -7.87 12.15 -12.53
CA PHE A 19 -8.08 10.90 -11.78
C PHE A 19 -7.20 9.76 -12.29
N LYS A 20 -6.95 9.69 -13.60
CA LYS A 20 -6.00 8.75 -14.21
C LYS A 20 -4.56 8.94 -13.71
N ILE A 21 -4.17 10.18 -13.40
CA ILE A 21 -2.87 10.49 -12.78
C ILE A 21 -2.87 10.06 -11.31
N ARG A 22 -3.90 10.42 -10.53
CA ARG A 22 -4.00 10.10 -9.10
C ARG A 22 -4.10 8.60 -8.82
N SER A 23 -4.75 7.85 -9.71
CA SER A 23 -4.87 6.40 -9.66
C SER A 23 -3.71 5.64 -10.33
N ARG A 24 -2.56 6.29 -10.59
CA ARG A 24 -1.41 5.64 -11.26
C ARG A 24 -0.95 4.32 -10.62
N ASN A 25 -1.00 4.21 -9.29
CA ASN A 25 -0.64 2.98 -8.58
C ASN A 25 -1.62 1.84 -8.94
N PHE A 26 -2.92 2.12 -8.88
CA PHE A 26 -3.96 1.18 -9.30
C PHE A 26 -3.78 0.77 -10.77
N ARG A 27 -3.51 1.73 -11.66
CA ARG A 27 -3.22 1.46 -13.08
C ARG A 27 -2.01 0.55 -13.27
N ALA A 28 -0.94 0.77 -12.51
CA ALA A 28 0.25 -0.07 -12.56
C ALA A 28 -0.02 -1.48 -12.02
N ILE A 29 -0.91 -1.61 -11.05
CA ILE A 29 -1.31 -2.89 -10.46
C ILE A 29 -2.11 -3.74 -11.45
N VAL A 30 -3.13 -3.16 -12.08
CA VAL A 30 -3.97 -3.89 -13.04
C VAL A 30 -3.30 -4.05 -14.41
N GLY A 31 -2.37 -3.15 -14.77
CA GLY A 31 -1.63 -3.20 -16.02
C GLY A 31 -2.53 -3.41 -17.24
N ASP A 32 -2.12 -4.36 -18.09
CA ASP A 32 -2.90 -4.79 -19.25
C ASP A 32 -3.90 -5.90 -18.91
N HIS A 33 -4.12 -6.23 -17.63
CA HIS A 33 -5.02 -7.31 -17.21
C HIS A 33 -6.47 -6.85 -17.04
N ALA A 34 -6.74 -5.54 -17.00
CA ALA A 34 -8.08 -4.96 -16.97
C ALA A 34 -8.21 -3.78 -17.93
N GLU A 35 -9.42 -3.52 -18.39
CA GLU A 35 -9.76 -2.30 -19.14
C GLU A 35 -10.31 -1.25 -18.17
N LEU A 36 -9.74 -0.04 -18.19
CA LEU A 36 -10.13 1.06 -17.31
C LEU A 36 -10.88 2.13 -18.10
N VAL A 37 -12.13 2.39 -17.71
CA VAL A 37 -12.98 3.42 -18.32
C VAL A 37 -13.12 4.58 -17.35
N TYR A 38 -12.39 5.67 -17.60
CA TYR A 38 -12.48 6.90 -16.82
C TYR A 38 -13.59 7.79 -17.38
N LEU A 39 -14.50 8.22 -16.50
CA LEU A 39 -15.61 9.10 -16.87
C LEU A 39 -15.46 10.48 -16.25
N ASP A 40 -15.93 11.48 -16.98
CA ASP A 40 -16.13 12.84 -16.51
C ASP A 40 -17.53 13.00 -15.91
N GLY A 41 -17.61 13.62 -14.74
CA GLY A 41 -18.88 14.01 -14.12
C GLY A 41 -19.60 15.09 -14.95
N PRO A 42 -20.94 15.03 -15.09
CA PRO A 42 -21.67 15.94 -15.97
C PRO A 42 -21.90 17.34 -15.36
N ILE A 43 -21.50 17.56 -14.11
CA ILE A 43 -21.75 18.82 -13.39
C ILE A 43 -20.49 19.67 -13.40
N ASP A 44 -20.49 20.74 -14.20
CA ASP A 44 -19.46 21.77 -14.14
C ASP A 44 -19.67 22.67 -12.91
N ILE A 45 -18.67 22.71 -12.03
CA ILE A 45 -18.70 23.51 -10.80
C ILE A 45 -17.92 24.83 -10.93
N GLY A 46 -17.46 25.19 -12.13
CA GLY A 46 -16.72 26.40 -12.44
C GLY A 46 -15.32 26.43 -11.81
N LYS A 47 -14.67 27.60 -11.79
CA LYS A 47 -13.29 27.76 -11.28
C LYS A 47 -13.22 27.81 -9.74
N LEU A 48 -13.63 26.76 -9.04
CA LEU A 48 -13.35 26.61 -7.61
C LEU A 48 -11.97 25.95 -7.42
N HIS A 49 -11.08 26.63 -6.67
CA HIS A 49 -9.72 26.16 -6.37
C HIS A 49 -9.75 24.80 -5.64
N THR A 50 -9.14 23.76 -6.21
CA THR A 50 -8.84 22.52 -5.51
C THR A 50 -7.61 22.71 -4.63
N THR A 51 -7.75 22.54 -3.31
CA THR A 51 -6.62 22.34 -2.39
C THR A 51 -6.54 20.87 -2.01
N THR A 52 -5.45 20.19 -2.40
CA THR A 52 -4.64 19.25 -1.56
C THR A 52 -3.63 18.52 -2.45
N GLY A 53 -2.35 18.93 -2.39
CA GLY A 53 -1.18 18.21 -2.90
C GLY A 53 -0.60 18.71 -4.24
N ASP A 54 0.61 19.29 -4.19
CA ASP A 54 1.55 19.72 -5.25
C ASP A 54 1.03 19.69 -6.70
N LEU A 55 0.30 20.73 -7.09
CA LEU A 55 0.16 21.13 -8.49
C LEU A 55 0.96 22.41 -8.69
N THR A 56 1.74 22.43 -9.77
CA THR A 56 2.54 23.60 -10.18
C THR A 56 1.64 24.64 -10.83
N GLU A 57 2.06 25.91 -10.88
CA GLU A 57 1.33 26.96 -11.62
C GLU A 57 1.10 26.58 -13.10
N SER A 58 1.96 25.76 -13.70
CA SER A 58 1.75 25.20 -15.04
C SER A 58 0.55 24.27 -15.13
N ASP A 59 0.26 23.46 -14.10
CA ASP A 59 -0.89 22.56 -14.08
C ASP A 59 -2.22 23.35 -14.03
N LEU A 60 -2.22 24.51 -13.36
CA LEU A 60 -3.40 25.40 -13.27
C LEU A 60 -3.66 26.18 -14.57
N SER A 61 -2.63 26.40 -15.39
CA SER A 61 -2.71 27.15 -16.64
C SER A 61 -3.39 26.38 -17.79
N ASN A 62 -3.55 25.06 -17.66
CA ASN A 62 -4.08 24.17 -18.71
C ASN A 62 -5.61 24.04 -18.76
N GLY A 63 -6.37 24.86 -18.00
CA GLY A 63 -7.81 24.97 -18.19
C GLY A 63 -8.62 23.74 -17.77
N PHE A 64 -8.17 22.98 -16.76
CA PHE A 64 -8.94 21.87 -16.20
C PHE A 64 -10.33 22.34 -15.78
N THR A 65 -11.37 21.76 -16.38
CA THR A 65 -12.75 21.89 -15.90
C THR A 65 -12.85 21.17 -14.57
N ASN A 66 -13.37 21.86 -13.57
CA ASN A 66 -13.72 21.24 -12.29
C ASN A 66 -15.09 20.60 -12.47
N LEU A 67 -15.12 19.27 -12.54
CA LEU A 67 -16.34 18.51 -12.72
C LEU A 67 -16.74 17.82 -11.42
N ALA A 68 -18.01 17.44 -11.34
CA ALA A 68 -18.57 16.74 -10.20
C ALA A 68 -19.68 15.78 -10.65
N TRP A 69 -19.95 14.79 -9.81
CA TRP A 69 -21.08 13.86 -9.95
C TRP A 69 -22.38 14.47 -9.42
N TRP A 70 -22.27 15.36 -8.45
CA TRP A 70 -23.36 16.24 -8.04
C TRP A 70 -22.75 17.50 -7.44
N TRP A 71 -23.50 18.59 -7.50
CA TRP A 71 -23.12 19.78 -6.78
C TRP A 71 -23.54 19.67 -5.32
N MET A 72 -22.60 20.00 -4.42
CA MET A 72 -22.82 20.16 -2.99
C MET A 72 -22.07 21.39 -2.48
N ARG A 73 -22.65 22.10 -1.52
CA ARG A 73 -21.95 23.19 -0.85
C ARG A 73 -20.82 22.63 0.03
N ARG A 74 -19.65 23.27 0.00
CA ARG A 74 -18.48 22.82 0.78
C ARG A 74 -18.80 22.71 2.27
N GLY A 75 -18.60 21.53 2.85
CA GLY A 75 -18.94 21.22 4.25
C GLY A 75 -20.41 20.89 4.51
N TRP A 76 -21.22 20.72 3.45
CA TRP A 76 -22.64 20.34 3.53
C TRP A 76 -22.88 19.10 2.68
N SER A 77 -23.16 17.98 3.34
CA SER A 77 -23.44 16.67 2.76
C SER A 77 -24.92 16.43 2.48
N TYR A 78 -25.80 17.35 2.90
CA TYR A 78 -27.26 17.25 2.83
C TYR A 78 -27.88 17.65 1.48
N GLU A 79 -27.09 17.79 0.41
CA GLU A 79 -27.62 18.05 -0.92
C GLU A 79 -26.82 17.34 -2.03
N ALA A 80 -27.52 16.91 -3.07
CA ALA A 80 -26.94 16.29 -4.25
C ALA A 80 -27.52 16.84 -5.54
N ARG A 81 -27.33 18.13 -5.79
CA ARG A 81 -27.96 18.80 -6.93
C ARG A 81 -27.39 18.26 -8.23
N GLY A 82 -28.27 17.83 -9.12
CA GLY A 82 -27.89 17.30 -10.44
C GLY A 82 -27.54 15.80 -10.45
N ILE A 83 -27.68 15.07 -9.33
CA ILE A 83 -27.42 13.62 -9.28
C ILE A 83 -28.21 12.83 -10.34
N GLY A 84 -29.44 13.26 -10.68
CA GLY A 84 -30.23 12.63 -11.76
C GLY A 84 -29.51 12.62 -13.11
N LYS A 85 -28.86 13.73 -13.50
CA LYS A 85 -28.07 13.81 -14.74
C LYS A 85 -26.90 12.83 -14.73
N THR A 86 -26.30 12.64 -13.57
CA THR A 86 -25.24 11.65 -13.37
C THR A 86 -25.77 10.24 -13.54
N LEU A 87 -26.92 9.91 -12.96
CA LEU A 87 -27.51 8.58 -13.11
C LEU A 87 -27.97 8.31 -14.55
N ASP A 88 -28.46 9.32 -15.28
CA ASP A 88 -28.76 9.21 -16.71
C ASP A 88 -27.50 8.89 -17.54
N LEU A 89 -26.39 9.59 -17.25
CA LEU A 89 -25.08 9.32 -17.86
C LEU A 89 -24.60 7.91 -17.54
N ILE A 90 -24.62 7.51 -16.27
CA ILE A 90 -24.17 6.19 -15.84
C ILE A 90 -25.04 5.10 -16.48
N SER A 91 -26.36 5.26 -16.50
CA SER A 91 -27.28 4.32 -17.17
C SER A 91 -26.88 4.13 -18.65
N SER A 92 -26.62 5.22 -19.37
CA SER A 92 -26.18 5.16 -20.77
C SER A 92 -24.83 4.43 -20.92
N VAL A 93 -23.85 4.74 -20.07
CA VAL A 93 -22.53 4.09 -20.11
C VAL A 93 -22.59 2.61 -19.77
N LEU A 94 -23.42 2.21 -18.80
CA LEU A 94 -23.60 0.80 -18.43
C LEU A 94 -24.15 -0.03 -19.62
N GLU A 95 -25.04 0.55 -20.43
CA GLU A 95 -25.58 -0.11 -21.63
C GLU A 95 -24.61 -0.10 -22.81
N GLU A 96 -23.94 1.04 -23.08
CA GLU A 96 -23.08 1.20 -24.25
C GLU A 96 -21.71 0.54 -24.10
N GLN A 97 -21.14 0.57 -22.89
CA GLN A 97 -19.75 0.18 -22.64
C GLN A 97 -19.64 -0.97 -21.64
N GLY A 98 -20.74 -1.42 -21.04
CA GLY A 98 -20.76 -2.57 -20.14
C GLY A 98 -20.51 -3.92 -20.83
N PRO A 99 -20.57 -5.02 -20.07
CA PRO A 99 -20.64 -5.03 -18.61
C PRO A 99 -19.30 -4.62 -17.97
N PHE A 100 -19.38 -3.95 -16.83
CA PHE A 100 -18.31 -3.62 -15.91
C PHE A 100 -18.29 -4.64 -14.77
N ASP A 101 -17.11 -5.14 -14.46
CA ASP A 101 -16.87 -6.08 -13.38
C ASP A 101 -16.64 -5.37 -12.04
N GLY A 102 -16.03 -4.19 -12.06
CA GLY A 102 -15.69 -3.44 -10.85
C GLY A 102 -15.81 -1.93 -11.01
N ILE A 103 -15.79 -1.21 -9.89
CA ILE A 103 -15.72 0.25 -9.87
C ILE A 103 -14.57 0.69 -8.98
N LEU A 104 -13.73 1.60 -9.49
CA LEU A 104 -12.76 2.37 -8.72
C LEU A 104 -13.31 3.78 -8.53
N GLY A 105 -13.52 4.19 -7.27
CA GLY A 105 -14.02 5.53 -6.95
C GLY A 105 -13.12 6.26 -5.96
N PHE A 106 -13.01 7.58 -6.12
CA PHE A 106 -12.36 8.46 -5.15
C PHE A 106 -13.31 9.55 -4.66
N SER A 107 -13.35 9.77 -3.34
CA SER A 107 -14.13 10.83 -2.70
C SER A 107 -15.60 10.79 -3.15
N GLN A 108 -16.09 11.82 -3.84
CA GLN A 108 -17.43 11.84 -4.42
C GLN A 108 -17.69 10.68 -5.39
N GLY A 109 -16.71 10.29 -6.21
CA GLY A 109 -16.80 9.13 -7.08
C GLY A 109 -16.84 7.80 -6.32
N ALA A 110 -16.23 7.73 -5.13
CA ALA A 110 -16.35 6.57 -4.25
C ALA A 110 -17.78 6.47 -3.68
N ALA A 111 -18.35 7.58 -3.22
CA ALA A 111 -19.75 7.63 -2.79
C ALA A 111 -20.71 7.26 -3.95
N LEU A 112 -20.46 7.74 -5.17
CA LEU A 112 -21.24 7.36 -6.35
C LEU A 112 -21.15 5.86 -6.66
N ALA A 113 -19.96 5.27 -6.55
CA ALA A 113 -19.76 3.84 -6.79
C ALA A 113 -20.65 2.95 -5.90
N ILE A 114 -20.87 3.38 -4.64
CA ILE A 114 -21.77 2.70 -3.70
C ILE A 114 -23.21 2.79 -4.19
N VAL A 115 -23.68 3.98 -4.59
CA VAL A 115 -25.03 4.19 -5.13
C VAL A 115 -25.26 3.33 -6.38
N ILE A 116 -24.28 3.26 -7.28
CA ILE A 116 -24.38 2.44 -8.49
C ILE A 116 -24.49 0.96 -8.13
N ALA A 117 -23.62 0.47 -7.24
CA ALA A 117 -23.64 -0.93 -6.81
C ALA A 117 -24.96 -1.30 -6.13
N GLU A 118 -25.48 -0.43 -5.27
CA GLU A 118 -26.76 -0.60 -4.57
C GLU A 118 -27.93 -0.71 -5.55
N LEU A 119 -28.04 0.24 -6.49
CA LEU A 119 -29.10 0.27 -7.50
C LEU A 119 -29.03 -0.94 -8.47
N LEU A 120 -27.83 -1.46 -8.76
CA LEU A 120 -27.66 -2.66 -9.59
C LEU A 120 -27.93 -3.96 -8.83
N ALA A 121 -27.57 -4.03 -7.54
CA ALA A 121 -27.80 -5.20 -6.70
C ALA A 121 -29.30 -5.37 -6.38
N GLN A 122 -30.01 -4.27 -6.15
CA GLN A 122 -31.42 -4.27 -5.78
C GLN A 122 -32.31 -3.82 -6.95
N LYS A 123 -32.40 -4.63 -8.01
CA LYS A 123 -33.30 -4.34 -9.14
C LYS A 123 -34.75 -4.16 -8.63
N GLY A 124 -35.26 -2.93 -8.74
CA GLY A 124 -36.61 -2.57 -8.26
C GLY A 124 -36.63 -1.91 -6.87
N LEU A 125 -35.49 -1.47 -6.32
CA LEU A 125 -35.44 -0.65 -5.13
C LEU A 125 -36.34 0.59 -5.29
N GLU A 126 -37.36 0.72 -4.44
CA GLU A 126 -38.27 1.86 -4.47
C GLU A 126 -37.58 3.09 -3.88
N GLY A 127 -37.36 4.12 -4.71
CA GLY A 127 -36.74 5.36 -4.28
C GLY A 127 -36.64 6.41 -5.39
N PRO A 128 -36.23 7.64 -5.05
CA PRO A 128 -36.08 8.74 -6.01
C PRO A 128 -34.90 8.59 -6.99
N LEU A 129 -33.97 7.65 -6.75
CA LEU A 129 -32.84 7.40 -7.66
C LEU A 129 -33.05 6.10 -8.43
N SER A 130 -32.69 6.10 -9.71
CA SER A 130 -32.81 4.94 -10.59
C SER A 130 -31.72 4.97 -11.65
N LEU A 131 -31.24 3.80 -12.06
CA LEU A 131 -30.40 3.61 -13.25
C LEU A 131 -31.23 3.21 -14.48
N GLY A 132 -32.55 3.41 -14.43
CA GLY A 132 -33.47 2.97 -15.47
C GLY A 132 -33.54 1.44 -15.60
N ASN A 133 -33.95 0.97 -16.77
CA ASN A 133 -34.09 -0.46 -17.07
C ASN A 133 -32.80 -1.05 -17.65
N THR A 134 -31.67 -0.85 -16.96
CA THR A 134 -30.39 -1.39 -17.40
C THR A 134 -30.33 -2.92 -17.31
N ALA A 135 -29.81 -3.57 -18.36
CA ALA A 135 -29.56 -5.00 -18.41
C ALA A 135 -28.26 -5.39 -17.69
N HIS A 136 -27.47 -4.41 -17.24
CA HIS A 136 -26.20 -4.62 -16.57
C HIS A 136 -26.34 -5.54 -15.32
N PRO A 137 -25.43 -6.50 -15.12
CA PRO A 137 -25.41 -7.35 -13.93
C PRO A 137 -24.94 -6.57 -12.69
N PRO A 138 -25.13 -7.10 -11.46
CA PRO A 138 -24.49 -6.52 -10.28
C PRO A 138 -22.96 -6.41 -10.44
N ILE A 139 -22.39 -5.33 -9.90
CA ILE A 139 -20.94 -5.14 -9.83
C ILE A 139 -20.32 -6.24 -8.96
N LYS A 140 -19.14 -6.73 -9.34
CA LYS A 140 -18.46 -7.83 -8.63
C LYS A 140 -17.53 -7.35 -7.53
N PHE A 141 -16.97 -6.14 -7.63
CA PHE A 141 -16.13 -5.56 -6.58
C PHE A 141 -16.07 -4.02 -6.62
N LEU A 142 -15.76 -3.40 -5.48
CA LEU A 142 -15.55 -1.97 -5.34
C LEU A 142 -14.17 -1.66 -4.74
N VAL A 143 -13.47 -0.67 -5.30
CA VAL A 143 -12.27 -0.06 -4.69
C VAL A 143 -12.58 1.40 -4.40
N LEU A 144 -12.65 1.75 -3.12
CA LEU A 144 -13.26 2.96 -2.63
C LEU A 144 -12.25 3.77 -1.80
N ALA A 145 -11.76 4.89 -2.31
CA ALA A 145 -10.83 5.75 -1.58
C ALA A 145 -11.54 7.01 -1.08
N GLY A 146 -11.50 7.25 0.24
CA GLY A 146 -12.18 8.40 0.86
C GLY A 146 -13.70 8.40 0.68
N ALA A 147 -14.32 7.21 0.76
CA ALA A 147 -15.77 7.07 0.58
C ALA A 147 -16.56 7.66 1.75
N PHE A 148 -17.79 8.10 1.46
CA PHE A 148 -18.72 8.57 2.47
C PHE A 148 -20.16 8.26 2.04
N GLN A 149 -21.07 8.22 3.02
CA GLN A 149 -22.49 8.12 2.77
C GLN A 149 -23.04 9.46 2.26
N MET A 150 -23.94 9.42 1.27
CA MET A 150 -24.74 10.61 0.93
C MET A 150 -25.72 10.90 2.07
N GLU A 151 -25.48 11.99 2.80
CA GLU A 151 -26.31 12.39 3.96
C GLU A 151 -27.52 13.23 3.53
N VAL A 152 -28.16 12.84 2.43
CA VAL A 152 -29.40 13.45 1.94
C VAL A 152 -30.55 12.59 2.47
N PRO A 153 -31.46 13.09 3.32
CA PRO A 153 -32.49 12.26 3.96
C PRO A 153 -33.34 11.44 2.99
N GLU A 154 -33.59 11.96 1.79
CA GLU A 154 -34.31 11.26 0.72
C GLU A 154 -33.58 10.02 0.21
N TYR A 155 -32.28 9.86 0.51
CA TYR A 155 -31.41 8.77 0.05
C TYR A 155 -31.01 7.78 1.16
N ASP A 156 -31.52 7.95 2.38
CA ASP A 156 -31.28 7.03 3.50
C ASP A 156 -31.69 5.58 3.19
N TYR A 157 -32.63 5.39 2.27
CA TYR A 157 -33.08 4.06 1.84
C TYR A 157 -31.97 3.24 1.17
N LEU A 158 -30.94 3.87 0.59
CA LEU A 158 -29.80 3.19 -0.04
C LEU A 158 -28.86 2.51 0.97
N TYR A 159 -29.00 2.83 2.26
CA TYR A 159 -28.08 2.41 3.32
C TYR A 159 -28.81 1.62 4.43
N LYS A 160 -29.95 1.00 4.10
CA LYS A 160 -30.76 0.22 5.05
C LYS A 160 -30.30 -1.22 5.19
N GLU A 161 -30.03 -1.86 4.06
CA GLU A 161 -29.61 -3.25 3.99
C GLU A 161 -28.10 -3.35 3.84
N THR A 162 -27.54 -4.49 4.24
CA THR A 162 -26.11 -4.75 4.05
C THR A 162 -25.80 -4.99 2.58
N LEU A 163 -24.86 -4.24 2.01
CA LEU A 163 -24.41 -4.39 0.65
C LEU A 163 -23.35 -5.49 0.56
N ALA A 164 -23.69 -6.59 -0.13
CA ALA A 164 -22.88 -7.81 -0.18
C ALA A 164 -21.70 -7.75 -1.17
N VAL A 165 -21.59 -6.69 -1.98
CA VAL A 165 -20.49 -6.59 -2.94
C VAL A 165 -19.15 -6.51 -2.21
N PRO A 166 -18.15 -7.35 -2.54
CA PRO A 166 -16.81 -7.23 -2.00
C PRO A 166 -16.25 -5.82 -2.20
N SER A 167 -15.75 -5.20 -1.14
CA SER A 167 -15.21 -3.84 -1.18
C SER A 167 -13.86 -3.70 -0.49
N LEU A 168 -12.99 -2.87 -1.06
CA LEU A 168 -11.77 -2.37 -0.43
C LEU A 168 -11.92 -0.88 -0.15
N HIS A 169 -11.89 -0.50 1.12
CA HIS A 169 -11.94 0.89 1.58
C HIS A 169 -10.53 1.39 1.91
N ILE A 170 -10.14 2.50 1.29
CA ILE A 170 -8.83 3.14 1.48
C ILE A 170 -9.07 4.49 2.15
N MET A 171 -8.52 4.68 3.35
CA MET A 171 -8.77 5.88 4.15
C MET A 171 -7.52 6.42 4.84
N GLY A 172 -7.35 7.74 4.82
CA GLY A 172 -6.27 8.44 5.50
C GLY A 172 -6.66 8.83 6.92
N THR A 173 -5.80 8.59 7.92
CA THR A 173 -6.10 8.91 9.33
C THR A 173 -6.09 10.42 9.64
N TYR A 174 -5.58 11.24 8.72
CA TYR A 174 -5.55 12.70 8.81
C TYR A 174 -6.37 13.36 7.69
N ASP A 175 -7.36 12.64 7.15
CA ASP A 175 -8.26 13.17 6.14
C ASP A 175 -9.19 14.23 6.75
N THR A 176 -9.03 15.48 6.31
CA THR A 176 -9.84 16.62 6.76
C THR A 176 -10.94 17.01 5.78
N VAL A 177 -11.06 16.28 4.66
CA VAL A 177 -12.10 16.50 3.64
C VAL A 177 -13.24 15.50 3.85
N VAL A 178 -12.87 14.22 3.98
CA VAL A 178 -13.76 13.14 4.39
C VAL A 178 -13.19 12.56 5.66
N GLU A 179 -13.67 13.07 6.80
CA GLU A 179 -13.21 12.64 8.12
C GLU A 179 -13.29 11.10 8.25
N PRO A 180 -12.29 10.45 8.89
CA PRO A 180 -12.24 8.99 9.00
C PRO A 180 -13.54 8.36 9.52
N GLU A 181 -14.20 9.01 10.46
CA GLU A 181 -15.48 8.60 11.04
C GLU A 181 -16.57 8.48 9.97
N ARG A 182 -16.62 9.39 8.98
CA ARG A 182 -17.58 9.31 7.86
C ARG A 182 -17.28 8.13 6.94
N SER A 183 -16.00 7.82 6.73
CA SER A 183 -15.59 6.61 6.00
C SER A 183 -15.96 5.34 6.75
N ARG A 184 -15.79 5.32 8.09
CA ARG A 184 -16.18 4.19 8.94
C ARG A 184 -17.69 3.96 8.99
N THR A 185 -18.48 5.04 9.01
CA THR A 185 -19.94 4.94 8.92
C THR A 185 -20.34 4.22 7.65
N VAL A 186 -19.80 4.64 6.50
CA VAL A 186 -20.19 4.00 5.23
C VAL A 186 -19.64 2.58 5.09
N GLN A 187 -18.47 2.30 5.66
CA GLN A 187 -17.90 0.95 5.73
C GLN A 187 -18.85 -0.03 6.45
N ALA A 188 -19.54 0.39 7.52
CA ALA A 188 -20.42 -0.48 8.30
C ALA A 188 -21.63 -1.02 7.50
N TYR A 189 -21.92 -0.47 6.33
CA TYR A 189 -22.98 -0.97 5.44
C TYR A 189 -22.56 -2.16 4.57
N PHE A 190 -21.28 -2.53 4.52
CA PHE A 190 -20.78 -3.61 3.68
C PHE A 190 -20.69 -4.95 4.42
N ASP A 191 -20.93 -6.06 3.71
CA ASP A 191 -20.62 -7.39 4.23
C ASP A 191 -19.10 -7.64 4.14
N LYS A 192 -18.43 -7.61 5.29
CA LYS A 192 -16.97 -7.86 5.46
C LYS A 192 -16.07 -7.00 4.55
N PRO A 193 -16.15 -5.66 4.63
CA PRO A 193 -15.28 -4.79 3.87
C PRO A 193 -13.82 -4.98 4.26
N GLN A 194 -12.93 -5.03 3.27
CA GLN A 194 -11.50 -4.91 3.52
C GLN A 194 -11.15 -3.43 3.70
N VAL A 195 -10.26 -3.13 4.65
CA VAL A 195 -9.87 -1.74 4.94
C VAL A 195 -8.37 -1.58 4.93
N PHE A 196 -7.91 -0.55 4.23
CA PHE A 196 -6.55 -0.06 4.29
C PHE A 196 -6.54 1.36 4.86
N GLU A 197 -6.10 1.47 6.11
CA GLU A 197 -5.85 2.75 6.77
C GLU A 197 -4.39 3.15 6.62
N PHE A 198 -4.12 4.41 6.34
CA PHE A 198 -2.75 4.92 6.24
C PHE A 198 -2.60 6.29 6.90
N VAL A 199 -1.38 6.58 7.36
CA VAL A 199 -1.01 7.89 7.88
C VAL A 199 -0.91 8.89 6.72
N GLY A 200 -1.98 9.65 6.49
CA GLY A 200 -2.06 10.68 5.46
C GLY A 200 -3.44 11.31 5.36
N GLY A 201 -3.60 12.26 4.43
CA GLY A 201 -4.83 13.01 4.18
C GLY A 201 -5.69 12.46 3.03
N HIS A 202 -6.42 13.35 2.35
CA HIS A 202 -7.41 13.00 1.32
C HIS A 202 -6.79 12.67 -0.05
N PHE A 203 -6.19 11.48 -0.21
CA PHE A 203 -5.64 11.02 -1.48
C PHE A 203 -5.54 9.48 -1.56
N ILE A 204 -5.32 8.95 -2.77
CA ILE A 204 -5.00 7.52 -2.97
C ILE A 204 -3.51 7.29 -2.73
N PRO A 205 -3.10 6.48 -1.74
CA PRO A 205 -1.70 6.23 -1.46
C PRO A 205 -0.96 5.55 -2.61
N GLN A 206 0.27 6.00 -2.81
CA GLN A 206 1.19 5.44 -3.79
C GLN A 206 2.21 4.49 -3.14
N SER A 207 1.94 4.07 -1.90
CA SER A 207 2.87 3.25 -1.11
C SER A 207 2.82 1.78 -1.56
N PRO A 208 3.95 1.04 -1.43
CA PRO A 208 3.97 -0.40 -1.69
C PRO A 208 2.95 -1.18 -0.84
N GLN A 209 2.70 -0.75 0.41
CA GLN A 209 1.69 -1.34 1.29
C GLN A 209 0.30 -1.26 0.68
N CYS A 210 -0.07 -0.07 0.17
CA CYS A 210 -1.35 0.14 -0.49
C CYS A 210 -1.46 -0.71 -1.76
N ALA A 211 -0.37 -0.79 -2.54
CA ALA A 211 -0.32 -1.62 -3.73
C ALA A 211 -0.55 -3.11 -3.41
N ARG A 212 0.10 -3.64 -2.36
CA ARG A 212 -0.11 -5.03 -1.92
C ARG A 212 -1.54 -5.32 -1.51
N VAL A 213 -2.17 -4.43 -0.75
CA VAL A 213 -3.57 -4.61 -0.33
C VAL A 213 -4.52 -4.58 -1.54
N MET A 214 -4.31 -3.65 -2.48
CA MET A 214 -5.07 -3.65 -3.74
C MET A 214 -4.86 -4.93 -4.55
N ARG A 215 -3.63 -5.45 -4.68
CA ARG A 215 -3.36 -6.71 -5.38
C ARG A 215 -4.07 -7.89 -4.74
N ALA A 216 -3.93 -8.05 -3.42
CA ALA A 216 -4.56 -9.13 -2.67
C ALA A 216 -6.08 -9.09 -2.79
N PHE A 217 -6.67 -7.89 -2.74
CA PHE A 217 -8.10 -7.70 -2.95
C PHE A 217 -8.55 -8.05 -4.38
N LEU A 218 -7.76 -7.66 -5.39
CA LEU A 218 -8.11 -7.84 -6.81
C LEU A 218 -7.84 -9.25 -7.34
N ALA A 219 -6.92 -10.01 -6.75
CA ALA A 219 -6.51 -11.33 -7.25
C ALA A 219 -7.68 -12.31 -7.50
N PRO A 220 -8.74 -12.37 -6.67
CA PRO A 220 -9.91 -13.22 -6.96
C PRO A 220 -10.73 -12.78 -8.18
N PHE A 221 -10.63 -11.51 -8.59
CA PHE A 221 -11.41 -10.91 -9.68
C PHE A 221 -10.61 -10.75 -10.97
N ILE A 222 -9.29 -10.63 -10.86
CA ILE A 222 -8.34 -10.45 -11.95
C ILE A 222 -7.23 -11.49 -11.75
N PRO A 223 -7.41 -12.73 -12.24
CA PRO A 223 -6.52 -13.86 -11.93
C PRO A 223 -5.06 -13.66 -12.33
N GLU A 224 -4.80 -12.77 -13.29
CA GLU A 224 -3.46 -12.41 -13.73
C GLU A 224 -2.74 -11.43 -12.78
N ILE A 225 -3.46 -10.82 -11.84
CA ILE A 225 -2.85 -10.08 -10.73
C ILE A 225 -2.44 -11.11 -9.68
N ASP A 226 -1.15 -11.42 -9.64
CA ASP A 226 -0.58 -12.12 -8.50
C ASP A 226 -0.78 -11.25 -7.25
N ALA A 227 -1.36 -11.83 -6.19
CA ALA A 227 -1.17 -11.27 -4.87
C ALA A 227 0.35 -11.27 -4.64
N GLU A 228 0.98 -10.09 -4.53
CA GLU A 228 2.41 -10.03 -4.25
C GLU A 228 2.67 -10.75 -2.91
N ASP A 229 3.21 -11.96 -2.97
CA ASP A 229 3.64 -12.80 -1.83
C ASP A 229 4.87 -12.22 -1.10
N ASN A 230 5.36 -11.05 -1.52
CA ASN A 230 6.50 -10.38 -0.92
C ASN A 230 6.05 -9.52 0.26
N MET A 231 6.46 -9.92 1.46
CA MET A 231 6.22 -9.15 2.67
C MET A 231 7.37 -8.21 3.00
N PHE A 232 7.05 -6.97 3.34
CA PHE A 232 7.99 -5.97 3.82
C PHE A 232 7.69 -5.63 5.28
N VAL A 233 8.73 -5.67 6.11
CA VAL A 233 8.65 -5.42 7.55
C VAL A 233 9.58 -4.28 7.95
N ASP A 234 9.14 -3.48 8.92
CA ASP A 234 9.94 -2.42 9.52
C ASP A 234 10.72 -2.96 10.71
N ALA A 235 11.93 -2.46 10.91
CA ALA A 235 12.72 -2.84 12.08
C ALA A 235 12.03 -2.38 13.38
N PRO A 236 12.07 -3.17 14.47
CA PRO A 236 11.26 -2.88 15.65
C PRO A 236 11.89 -1.85 16.60
N ASN A 237 13.20 -1.65 16.56
CA ASN A 237 13.88 -0.79 17.54
C ASN A 237 13.80 0.68 17.14
N VAL A 238 13.36 1.53 18.06
CA VAL A 238 13.41 2.99 17.90
C VAL A 238 14.78 3.49 18.35
N LEU A 239 15.54 4.09 17.44
CA LEU A 239 16.90 4.56 17.69
C LEU A 239 16.90 5.97 18.29
N GLN A 240 17.73 6.18 19.31
CA GLN A 240 18.04 7.48 19.87
C GLN A 240 19.20 8.15 19.11
N PRO A 241 19.34 9.49 19.16
CA PRO A 241 20.42 10.18 18.46
C PRO A 241 21.83 9.66 18.77
N TYR A 242 22.09 9.21 19.99
CA TYR A 242 23.39 8.63 20.39
C TYR A 242 23.58 7.16 19.99
N ASP A 243 22.51 6.44 19.64
CA ASP A 243 22.61 5.09 19.07
C ASP A 243 23.14 5.13 17.63
N ILE A 244 23.10 6.31 17.01
CA ILE A 244 23.52 6.58 15.65
C ILE A 244 25.02 6.92 15.57
N ASP A 245 25.63 7.41 16.65
CA ASP A 245 27.04 7.86 16.69
C ASP A 245 28.05 6.73 16.45
N GLY A 246 27.62 5.45 16.42
CA GLY A 246 28.43 4.29 16.02
C GLY A 246 28.19 3.79 14.59
N MET A 247 27.34 4.46 13.79
CA MET A 247 26.88 4.02 12.46
C MET A 247 27.25 4.99 11.33
N ASP A 248 28.43 5.61 11.46
CA ASP A 248 28.73 6.99 11.05
C ASP A 248 28.39 7.48 9.62
N ASN A 249 28.24 8.82 9.54
CA ASN A 249 28.12 9.75 8.41
C ASN A 249 26.77 9.97 7.69
N MET A 250 25.97 8.95 7.36
CA MET A 250 24.75 9.21 6.56
C MET A 250 23.62 9.88 7.36
N ALA A 251 23.46 9.59 8.65
CA ALA A 251 22.45 10.25 9.48
C ALA A 251 22.77 11.75 9.68
N ARG A 252 24.07 12.08 9.79
CA ARG A 252 24.55 13.46 9.87
C ARG A 252 24.38 14.20 8.55
N GLU A 253 24.72 13.58 7.42
CA GLU A 253 24.51 14.19 6.09
C GLU A 253 23.04 14.29 5.69
N THR A 254 22.21 13.31 6.04
CA THR A 254 20.76 13.32 5.75
C THR A 254 20.04 14.36 6.62
N ALA A 255 20.37 14.45 7.91
CA ALA A 255 19.86 15.50 8.79
C ALA A 255 20.34 16.90 8.38
N SER A 256 21.59 17.03 7.91
CA SER A 256 22.17 18.29 7.43
C SER A 256 21.58 18.74 6.09
N ARG A 257 21.39 17.82 5.12
CA ARG A 257 20.83 18.12 3.78
C ARG A 257 19.34 18.45 3.82
N MET A 258 18.57 17.89 4.75
CA MET A 258 17.11 18.06 4.75
C MET A 258 16.63 19.33 5.44
N GLY A 259 17.47 20.09 6.16
CA GLY A 259 17.15 21.41 6.70
C GLY A 259 15.82 21.49 7.47
N LYS A 260 15.34 20.37 8.02
CA LYS A 260 14.03 20.22 8.63
C LYS A 260 14.15 19.24 9.79
N SER A 261 13.77 19.66 10.99
CA SER A 261 13.45 18.74 12.08
C SER A 261 12.19 17.95 11.69
N LEU A 262 12.34 16.88 10.92
CA LEU A 262 11.27 15.89 10.80
C LEU A 262 11.22 15.13 12.11
N GLY A 263 10.10 15.22 12.82
CA GLY A 263 9.72 14.30 13.90
C GLY A 263 9.44 12.88 13.39
N ARG A 264 10.32 12.32 12.54
CA ARG A 264 10.28 10.93 12.11
C ARG A 264 11.08 10.10 13.11
N THR A 265 10.39 9.14 13.73
CA THR A 265 11.01 8.10 14.53
C THR A 265 11.97 7.28 13.65
N ILE A 266 13.27 7.33 13.95
CA ILE A 266 14.28 6.52 13.27
C ILE A 266 14.23 5.12 13.86
N LYS A 267 14.23 4.09 13.00
CA LYS A 267 14.19 2.69 13.42
C LYS A 267 15.37 1.90 12.86
N GLY A 268 15.81 0.88 13.59
CA GLY A 268 16.95 0.02 13.20
C GLY A 268 16.76 -1.43 13.63
N TRP A 269 17.43 -2.35 12.93
CA TRP A 269 17.40 -3.78 13.28
C TRP A 269 18.21 -4.05 14.55
N TYR A 270 19.22 -3.22 14.82
CA TYR A 270 19.97 -3.20 16.06
C TYR A 270 20.76 -1.87 16.12
N TRP A 271 21.47 -1.64 17.22
CA TRP A 271 22.45 -0.56 17.33
C TRP A 271 23.73 -1.06 18.01
N LEU A 272 24.82 -0.28 17.90
CA LEU A 272 26.10 -0.61 18.51
C LEU A 272 26.26 0.14 19.84
N GLN A 273 26.80 -0.51 20.86
CA GLN A 273 27.04 0.16 22.14
C GLN A 273 28.17 1.19 22.00
N SER A 274 27.95 2.45 22.38
CA SER A 274 28.95 3.52 22.21
C SER A 274 30.29 3.26 22.93
N ALA A 275 30.25 2.50 24.04
CA ALA A 275 31.43 2.13 24.81
C ALA A 275 32.17 0.90 24.27
N ASP A 276 31.53 0.11 23.40
CA ASP A 276 32.06 -1.11 22.80
C ASP A 276 31.41 -1.31 21.42
N PRO A 277 32.03 -0.77 20.35
CA PRO A 277 31.47 -0.80 18.99
C PRO A 277 31.31 -2.20 18.41
N GLU A 278 31.88 -3.24 19.03
CA GLU A 278 31.67 -4.63 18.61
C GLU A 278 30.40 -5.23 19.20
N LYS A 279 29.85 -4.62 20.25
CA LYS A 279 28.68 -5.13 20.96
C LYS A 279 27.38 -4.65 20.34
N VAL A 280 26.52 -5.61 20.02
CA VAL A 280 25.23 -5.39 19.35
C VAL A 280 24.09 -5.39 20.37
N CYS A 281 23.28 -4.35 20.33
CA CYS A 281 22.10 -4.15 21.18
C CYS A 281 20.80 -4.22 20.35
N GLY A 282 19.74 -4.81 20.92
CA GLY A 282 18.40 -4.85 20.28
C GLY A 282 18.20 -5.94 19.22
N LEU A 283 19.21 -6.79 18.98
CA LEU A 283 19.12 -7.88 18.02
C LEU A 283 18.10 -8.94 18.46
N GLU A 284 18.02 -9.23 19.76
CA GLU A 284 17.04 -10.15 20.35
C GLU A 284 15.60 -9.69 20.09
N THR A 285 15.35 -8.39 20.23
CA THR A 285 14.05 -7.77 19.93
C THR A 285 13.69 -7.96 18.46
N SER A 286 14.67 -7.77 17.57
CA SER A 286 14.49 -8.01 16.14
C SER A 286 14.27 -9.48 15.80
N ILE A 287 14.99 -10.40 16.44
CA ILE A 287 14.80 -11.84 16.25
C ILE A 287 13.40 -12.26 16.71
N ALA A 288 12.97 -11.85 17.91
CA ALA A 288 11.64 -12.18 18.43
C ALA A 288 10.51 -11.57 17.58
N TYR A 289 10.69 -10.34 17.08
CA TYR A 289 9.76 -9.73 16.15
C TYR A 289 9.67 -10.50 14.84
N LEU A 290 10.81 -10.82 14.22
CA LEU A 290 10.86 -11.57 12.96
C LEU A 290 10.35 -13.00 13.13
N GLU A 291 10.56 -13.63 14.27
CA GLU A 291 9.97 -14.94 14.60
C GLU A 291 8.43 -14.86 14.61
N SER A 292 7.86 -13.86 15.29
CA SER A 292 6.40 -13.64 15.26
C SER A 292 5.89 -13.43 13.83
N VAL A 293 6.64 -12.69 13.01
CA VAL A 293 6.33 -12.48 11.59
C VAL A 293 6.37 -13.79 10.80
N LEU A 294 7.40 -14.62 10.98
CA LEU A 294 7.52 -15.93 10.33
C LEU A 294 6.34 -16.86 10.67
N GLU A 295 5.88 -16.86 11.92
CA GLU A 295 4.78 -17.73 12.35
C GLU A 295 3.40 -17.20 11.97
N THR A 296 3.19 -15.88 12.02
CA THR A 296 1.85 -15.29 11.79
C THR A 296 1.56 -14.99 10.34
N GLN A 297 2.60 -14.78 9.51
CA GLN A 297 2.45 -14.33 8.13
C GLN A 297 3.16 -15.24 7.13
N GLY A 298 3.91 -16.25 7.59
CA GLY A 298 4.51 -17.26 6.72
C GLY A 298 3.51 -18.31 6.22
N PRO A 299 3.98 -19.32 5.46
CA PRO A 299 5.39 -19.61 5.18
C PRO A 299 5.99 -18.73 4.07
N PHE A 300 7.26 -18.36 4.25
CA PHE A 300 8.06 -17.62 3.28
C PHE A 300 9.07 -18.53 2.59
N ASP A 301 9.12 -18.43 1.26
CA ASP A 301 10.06 -19.19 0.45
C ASP A 301 11.47 -18.62 0.48
N GLY A 302 11.64 -17.33 0.73
CA GLY A 302 12.95 -16.69 0.77
C GLY A 302 12.98 -15.40 1.56
N VAL A 303 14.18 -14.88 1.80
CA VAL A 303 14.42 -13.63 2.52
C VAL A 303 15.27 -12.68 1.70
N PHE A 304 14.89 -11.40 1.67
CA PHE A 304 15.67 -10.32 1.07
C PHE A 304 16.07 -9.32 2.14
N GLY A 305 17.34 -8.93 2.18
CA GLY A 305 17.85 -7.96 3.14
C GLY A 305 18.87 -7.00 2.55
N PHE A 306 18.78 -5.72 2.94
CA PHE A 306 19.74 -4.67 2.58
C PHE A 306 20.47 -4.13 3.82
N SER A 307 21.80 -3.97 3.76
CA SER A 307 22.63 -3.43 4.85
C SER A 307 22.43 -4.21 6.16
N GLN A 308 22.00 -3.57 7.26
CA GLN A 308 21.58 -4.27 8.48
C GLN A 308 20.52 -5.35 8.21
N GLY A 309 19.58 -5.12 7.29
CA GLY A 309 18.61 -6.12 6.88
C GLY A 309 19.28 -7.32 6.19
N GLY A 310 20.38 -7.11 5.46
CA GLY A 310 21.18 -8.17 4.85
C GLY A 310 21.88 -9.03 5.90
N LEU A 311 22.36 -8.40 6.98
CA LEU A 311 22.82 -9.12 8.17
C LEU A 311 21.67 -9.94 8.79
N MET A 312 20.49 -9.33 8.97
CA MET A 312 19.33 -10.03 9.55
C MET A 312 18.87 -11.22 8.70
N ALA A 313 18.92 -11.10 7.38
CA ALA A 313 18.63 -12.21 6.47
C ALA A 313 19.57 -13.39 6.72
N ALA A 314 20.86 -13.13 6.93
CA ALA A 314 21.83 -14.18 7.26
C ALA A 314 21.61 -14.78 8.66
N VAL A 315 21.27 -13.96 9.65
CA VAL A 315 20.91 -14.41 11.01
C VAL A 315 19.70 -15.35 10.95
N LEU A 316 18.63 -14.98 10.23
CA LEU A 316 17.45 -15.83 10.09
C LEU A 316 17.77 -17.14 9.36
N CYS A 317 18.60 -17.11 8.30
CA CYS A 317 19.06 -18.33 7.64
C CYS A 317 19.77 -19.27 8.63
N ALA A 318 20.69 -18.75 9.44
CA ALA A 318 21.39 -19.53 10.44
C ALA A 318 20.47 -20.11 11.52
N LEU A 319 19.56 -19.30 12.06
CA LEU A 319 18.62 -19.71 13.08
C LEU A 319 17.66 -20.81 12.57
N LEU A 320 17.10 -20.64 11.35
CA LEU A 320 16.18 -21.61 10.77
C LEU A 320 16.88 -22.90 10.31
N GLU A 321 18.08 -22.80 9.74
CA GLU A 321 18.80 -23.97 9.20
C GLU A 321 19.39 -24.85 10.31
N HIS A 322 19.97 -24.24 11.35
CA HIS A 322 20.64 -24.97 12.41
C HIS A 322 19.79 -25.19 13.67
N ARG A 323 18.61 -24.58 13.75
CA ARG A 323 17.70 -24.66 14.90
C ARG A 323 18.41 -24.34 16.23
N TYR A 324 19.27 -23.31 16.23
CA TYR A 324 19.95 -22.85 17.44
C TYR A 324 18.95 -22.26 18.45
N GLU A 325 19.35 -22.14 19.73
CA GLU A 325 18.55 -21.62 20.86
C GLU A 325 18.12 -20.13 20.73
N GLY A 326 18.28 -19.51 19.57
CA GLY A 326 17.87 -18.12 19.30
C GLY A 326 16.43 -17.97 18.79
N LEU A 327 15.78 -19.06 18.37
CA LEU A 327 14.33 -19.09 18.09
C LEU A 327 13.62 -19.85 19.21
N SER A 328 12.38 -19.48 19.52
CA SER A 328 11.56 -20.29 20.43
C SER A 328 11.39 -21.69 19.84
N SER A 329 11.30 -22.68 20.72
CA SER A 329 10.89 -24.05 20.36
C SER A 329 9.53 -24.11 19.63
N ALA A 330 8.78 -23.01 19.64
CA ALA A 330 7.51 -22.84 18.93
C ALA A 330 7.66 -22.41 17.46
N CYS A 331 8.83 -21.95 16.98
CA CYS A 331 8.98 -21.55 15.59
C CYS A 331 8.98 -22.78 14.67
N THR A 332 7.91 -22.94 13.90
CA THR A 332 7.68 -24.07 12.99
C THR A 332 8.13 -23.78 11.56
N HIS A 333 8.47 -22.53 11.25
CA HIS A 333 8.87 -22.13 9.92
C HIS A 333 10.03 -22.97 9.36
N ALA A 334 9.89 -23.45 8.11
CA ALA A 334 10.93 -24.21 7.41
C ALA A 334 12.16 -23.33 7.12
N ARG A 335 13.29 -23.94 6.74
CA ARG A 335 14.41 -23.17 6.20
C ARG A 335 13.98 -22.45 4.91
N PHE A 336 14.53 -21.26 4.67
CA PHE A 336 14.33 -20.57 3.41
C PHE A 336 14.87 -21.41 2.24
N LYS A 337 14.20 -21.34 1.09
CA LYS A 337 14.66 -21.94 -0.16
C LYS A 337 15.77 -21.09 -0.79
N PHE A 338 15.80 -19.78 -0.53
CA PHE A 338 16.85 -18.87 -0.97
C PHE A 338 16.96 -17.61 -0.11
N ALA A 339 18.11 -16.93 -0.19
CA ALA A 339 18.33 -15.62 0.39
C ALA A 339 18.96 -14.64 -0.62
N ILE A 340 18.56 -13.36 -0.57
CA ILE A 340 19.18 -12.28 -1.33
C ILE A 340 19.70 -11.25 -0.33
N ILE A 341 21.01 -11.01 -0.35
CA ILE A 341 21.72 -10.21 0.65
C ILE A 341 22.46 -9.09 -0.07
N ALA A 342 21.94 -7.86 0.06
CA ALA A 342 22.50 -6.66 -0.54
C ALA A 342 23.25 -5.82 0.50
N SER A 343 24.54 -5.51 0.27
CA SER A 343 25.43 -4.81 1.21
C SER A 343 25.38 -5.36 2.65
N GLY A 344 25.08 -6.65 2.81
CA GLY A 344 25.07 -7.33 4.10
C GLY A 344 26.48 -7.59 4.61
N TYR A 345 26.63 -7.78 5.91
CA TYR A 345 27.91 -8.04 6.55
C TYR A 345 27.73 -8.99 7.74
N LYS A 346 28.83 -9.66 8.11
CA LYS A 346 28.84 -10.64 9.20
C LYS A 346 28.70 -9.93 10.55
N LEU A 347 27.93 -10.53 11.45
CA LEU A 347 27.84 -10.04 12.83
C LEU A 347 29.13 -10.37 13.58
N SER A 348 29.75 -9.33 14.17
CA SER A 348 31.08 -9.40 14.80
C SER A 348 31.03 -9.63 16.32
N ASP A 349 29.91 -9.34 16.97
CA ASP A 349 29.75 -9.53 18.40
C ASP A 349 29.96 -11.01 18.79
N SER A 350 30.94 -11.24 19.68
CA SER A 350 31.32 -12.56 20.17
C SER A 350 30.14 -13.40 20.66
N LYS A 351 29.10 -12.76 21.23
CA LYS A 351 27.87 -13.39 21.71
C LYS A 351 27.15 -14.21 20.64
N TRP A 352 27.29 -13.83 19.38
CA TRP A 352 26.48 -14.35 18.28
C TRP A 352 27.30 -15.06 17.21
N THR A 353 28.63 -15.08 17.34
CA THR A 353 29.52 -15.73 16.37
C THR A 353 29.21 -17.22 16.15
N TYR A 354 28.57 -17.88 17.12
CA TYR A 354 28.10 -19.26 17.01
C TYR A 354 27.14 -19.48 15.82
N LEU A 355 26.40 -18.46 15.39
CA LEU A 355 25.48 -18.53 14.24
C LEU A 355 26.20 -18.96 12.96
N TYR A 356 27.50 -18.67 12.87
CA TYR A 356 28.34 -18.94 11.71
C TYR A 356 29.39 -20.01 11.97
N ALA A 357 29.23 -20.80 13.04
CA ALA A 357 30.15 -21.89 13.38
C ALA A 357 30.08 -23.06 12.38
N LYS A 358 28.98 -23.18 11.64
CA LYS A 358 28.79 -24.15 10.55
C LYS A 358 28.44 -23.39 9.26
N PRO A 359 28.84 -23.91 8.08
CA PRO A 359 28.42 -23.31 6.81
C PRO A 359 26.90 -23.35 6.63
N LEU A 360 26.35 -22.27 6.08
CA LEU A 360 24.93 -22.18 5.70
C LEU A 360 24.72 -22.75 4.29
N HIS A 361 23.74 -23.62 4.12
CA HIS A 361 23.43 -24.30 2.85
C HIS A 361 22.29 -23.65 2.08
N THR A 362 21.56 -22.74 2.71
CA THR A 362 20.56 -21.89 2.06
C THR A 362 21.19 -21.22 0.83
N PRO A 363 20.72 -21.49 -0.40
CA PRO A 363 21.22 -20.83 -1.61
C PRO A 363 21.12 -19.31 -1.48
N SER A 364 22.22 -18.59 -1.74
CA SER A 364 22.24 -17.13 -1.53
C SER A 364 22.81 -16.37 -2.72
N LEU A 365 22.25 -15.18 -2.97
CA LEU A 365 22.83 -14.17 -3.86
C LEU A 365 23.33 -12.99 -3.02
N HIS A 366 24.62 -12.71 -3.09
CA HIS A 366 25.25 -11.59 -2.40
C HIS A 366 25.52 -10.46 -3.40
N MET A 367 24.96 -9.28 -3.15
CA MET A 367 25.15 -8.10 -3.99
C MET A 367 25.86 -7.01 -3.19
N TYR A 368 26.94 -6.43 -3.72
CA TYR A 368 27.69 -5.38 -3.03
C TYR A 368 28.44 -4.46 -3.99
N GLY A 369 28.57 -3.18 -3.62
CA GLY A 369 29.37 -2.21 -4.35
C GLY A 369 30.85 -2.33 -3.99
N ILE A 370 31.74 -2.34 -4.98
CA ILE A 370 33.19 -2.32 -4.76
C ILE A 370 33.63 -1.02 -4.10
N LEU A 371 32.93 0.08 -4.41
CA LEU A 371 33.20 1.42 -3.88
C LEU A 371 32.21 1.83 -2.76
N ASP A 372 31.53 0.86 -2.13
CA ASP A 372 30.62 1.14 -1.01
C ASP A 372 31.41 1.79 0.14
N SER A 373 31.06 3.06 0.43
CA SER A 373 31.74 3.87 1.44
C SER A 373 31.30 3.55 2.86
N MET A 374 30.19 2.82 3.02
CA MET A 374 29.62 2.48 4.33
C MET A 374 30.04 1.06 4.74
N ILE A 375 29.80 0.10 3.86
CA ILE A 375 30.13 -1.31 4.07
C ILE A 375 31.21 -1.69 3.07
N HIS A 376 32.46 -1.63 3.51
CA HIS A 376 33.59 -2.05 2.67
C HIS A 376 33.33 -3.45 2.10
N ALA A 377 33.54 -3.63 0.79
CA ALA A 377 33.21 -4.85 0.07
C ALA A 377 33.74 -6.13 0.73
N SER A 378 34.90 -6.05 1.40
CA SER A 378 35.44 -7.18 2.18
C SER A 378 34.48 -7.71 3.23
N LYS A 379 33.68 -6.86 3.90
CA LYS A 379 32.69 -7.29 4.90
C LYS A 379 31.55 -8.10 4.28
N SER A 380 31.14 -7.74 3.06
CA SER A 380 30.14 -8.50 2.30
C SER A 380 30.70 -9.81 1.77
N ILE A 381 31.97 -9.81 1.34
CA ILE A 381 32.72 -11.01 0.95
C ILE A 381 32.87 -11.96 2.15
N ASP A 382 33.23 -11.45 3.33
CA ASP A 382 33.35 -12.24 4.57
C ASP A 382 32.03 -12.92 4.93
N LEU A 383 30.90 -12.20 4.79
CA LEU A 383 29.58 -12.80 4.97
C LEU A 383 29.27 -13.85 3.89
N ARG A 384 29.62 -13.59 2.63
CA ARG A 384 29.45 -14.54 1.52
C ARG A 384 30.15 -15.87 1.79
N HIS A 385 31.34 -15.85 2.41
CA HIS A 385 32.08 -17.06 2.77
C HIS A 385 31.40 -17.92 3.85
N VAL A 386 30.41 -17.39 4.57
CA VAL A 386 29.59 -18.16 5.52
C VAL A 386 28.65 -19.13 4.78
N PHE A 387 28.24 -18.81 3.56
CA PHE A 387 27.28 -19.58 2.78
C PHE A 387 27.99 -20.53 1.80
N ALA A 388 27.73 -21.83 1.92
CA ALA A 388 28.31 -22.87 1.08
C ALA A 388 27.86 -22.76 -0.39
N ASN A 389 26.61 -22.30 -0.62
CA ASN A 389 25.97 -22.22 -1.93
C ASN A 389 25.77 -20.76 -2.38
N ALA A 390 26.78 -19.92 -2.19
CA ALA A 390 26.69 -18.49 -2.48
C ALA A 390 27.11 -18.12 -3.91
N GLN A 391 26.21 -17.40 -4.59
CA GLN A 391 26.52 -16.59 -5.76
C GLN A 391 26.79 -15.16 -5.34
N GLU A 392 27.59 -14.44 -6.12
CA GLU A 392 27.87 -13.03 -5.86
C GLU A 392 27.77 -12.19 -7.14
N GLN A 393 27.34 -10.94 -6.96
CA GLN A 393 27.33 -9.92 -8.00
C GLN A 393 27.88 -8.64 -7.41
N SER A 394 28.99 -8.15 -7.96
CA SER A 394 29.59 -6.88 -7.56
C SER A 394 29.44 -5.83 -8.66
N THR A 395 29.31 -4.57 -8.25
CA THR A 395 29.25 -3.42 -9.16
C THR A 395 30.31 -2.39 -8.76
N VAL A 396 30.82 -1.65 -9.74
CA VAL A 396 31.79 -0.56 -9.48
C VAL A 396 31.07 0.70 -8.95
N GLY A 397 29.73 0.76 -9.05
CA GLY A 397 28.91 1.87 -8.54
C GLY A 397 28.58 1.75 -7.06
N ALA A 398 28.05 2.85 -6.51
CA ALA A 398 27.48 2.93 -5.17
C ALA A 398 26.16 2.16 -5.05
#